data_AF-A0AAN0J5R3-F1
#
_entry.id   AF-A0AAN0J5R3-F1
#
_cell.length_a   1.000
_cell.length_b   1.000
_cell.length_c   1.000
_cell.angle_alpha   90.00
_cell.angle_beta   90.00
_cell.angle_gamma   90.00
#
_symmetry.space_group_name_H-M   'P 1'
#
loop_
_entity.id
_entity.type
_entity.pdbx_description
1 polymer ?
#
loop_
_entity_poly.entity_id
_entity_poly.type
_entity_poly.pdbx_seq_one_letter_code
_entity_poly.pdbx_strand_id
1 'polypeptide(L)'
;MILSDIKMPPVFKKRGKPKERDVTVVGLPAKKKVKIDKDKKRLKPFSCQHITVKERVILNWLVDNDAAERDLRDHKSLIEEEVETRPEKLANRLIDENVDINLVRQFFSNDAWLSVEQLMECMKKSRR
;
A
#
# COMPACT_ATOMS: atom_id res chain seq x y z
N MET A 1 9.89 84.51 12.96
CA MET A 1 9.03 83.40 12.49
C MET A 1 9.36 82.18 13.31
N ILE A 2 8.42 81.72 14.14
CA ILE A 2 8.62 80.61 15.07
C ILE A 2 8.34 79.32 14.30
N LEU A 3 9.21 78.32 14.39
CA LEU A 3 9.11 77.02 13.70
C LEU A 3 7.81 76.23 14.03
N SER A 4 7.04 76.68 15.01
CA SER A 4 5.85 76.03 15.56
C SER A 4 4.62 76.07 14.64
N ASP A 5 4.59 76.93 13.62
CA ASP A 5 3.43 77.10 12.73
C ASP A 5 3.47 76.18 11.48
N ILE A 6 4.48 75.33 11.36
CA ILE A 6 4.58 74.38 10.24
C ILE A 6 3.80 73.11 10.58
N LYS A 7 2.61 72.98 10.00
CA LYS A 7 1.76 71.79 10.16
C LYS A 7 2.39 70.57 9.48
N MET A 8 2.96 69.66 10.26
CA MET A 8 3.54 68.42 9.73
C MET A 8 2.44 67.53 9.11
N PRO A 9 2.72 66.87 7.96
CA PRO A 9 1.81 65.90 7.40
C PRO A 9 1.63 64.70 8.36
N PRO A 10 0.45 64.06 8.35
CA PRO A 10 0.15 62.97 9.27
C PRO A 10 1.10 61.79 9.06
N VAL A 11 1.51 61.16 10.16
CA VAL A 11 2.41 59.99 10.13
C VAL A 11 1.74 58.85 9.35
N PHE A 12 2.35 58.45 8.24
CA PHE A 12 1.87 57.32 7.45
C PHE A 12 2.17 56.00 8.19
N LYS A 13 1.15 55.13 8.31
CA LYS A 13 1.37 53.74 8.75
C LYS A 13 2.21 53.04 7.70
N LYS A 14 3.32 52.40 8.10
CA LYS A 14 4.13 51.57 7.20
C LYS A 14 3.22 50.53 6.56
N ARG A 15 3.06 50.57 5.23
CA ARG A 15 2.36 49.52 4.47
C ARG A 15 3.38 48.53 3.94
N GLY A 16 3.20 47.26 4.25
CA GLY A 16 4.12 46.17 3.90
C GLY A 16 4.25 45.16 5.03
N LYS A 17 4.69 43.95 4.72
CA LYS A 17 4.97 42.89 5.70
C LYS A 17 6.17 43.34 6.55
N PRO A 18 6.16 43.18 7.89
CA PRO A 18 7.32 43.48 8.71
C PRO A 18 8.52 42.66 8.20
N LYS A 19 9.59 43.35 7.80
CA LYS A 19 10.88 42.73 7.48
C LYS A 19 11.59 42.39 8.78
N GLU A 20 11.07 41.40 9.52
CA GLU A 20 11.76 40.89 10.69
C GLU A 20 11.86 39.36 10.62
N ARG A 21 13.10 38.91 10.80
CA ARG A 21 13.70 37.57 10.64
C ARG A 21 13.82 37.05 9.23
N ASP A 22 15.03 36.58 8.93
CA ASP A 22 15.49 35.81 7.76
C ASP A 22 14.71 34.50 7.58
N VAL A 23 13.39 34.57 7.44
CA VAL A 23 12.56 33.46 7.04
C VAL A 23 12.35 33.64 5.55
N THR A 24 13.05 32.85 4.74
CA THR A 24 12.76 32.72 3.31
C THR A 24 11.30 32.31 3.15
N VAL A 25 10.43 33.28 2.84
CA VAL A 25 9.06 33.05 2.39
C VAL A 25 9.13 32.65 0.91
N VAL A 26 9.86 31.58 0.60
CA VAL A 26 9.65 30.88 -0.65
C VAL A 26 8.54 29.89 -0.35
N GLY A 27 7.30 30.32 -0.58
CA GLY A 27 6.17 29.41 -0.52
C GLY A 27 6.37 28.32 -1.56
N LEU A 28 6.77 27.12 -1.13
CA LEU A 28 6.73 25.97 -2.02
C LEU A 28 5.27 25.81 -2.46
N PRO A 29 4.99 25.71 -3.77
CA PRO A 29 3.62 25.47 -4.23
C PRO A 29 3.13 24.18 -3.59
N ALA A 30 1.98 24.25 -2.91
CA ALA A 30 1.34 23.05 -2.37
C ALA A 30 1.24 22.02 -3.49
N LYS A 31 1.72 20.79 -3.24
CA LYS A 31 1.66 19.69 -4.21
C LYS A 31 0.23 19.66 -4.75
N LYS A 32 0.04 19.99 -6.03
CA LYS A 32 -1.27 19.89 -6.68
C LYS A 32 -1.75 18.49 -6.37
N LYS A 33 -2.91 18.35 -5.71
CA LYS A 33 -3.58 17.05 -5.59
C LYS A 33 -3.64 16.56 -7.03
N VAL A 34 -2.83 15.56 -7.37
CA VAL A 34 -2.85 14.96 -8.70
C VAL A 34 -4.32 14.68 -8.93
N LYS A 35 -4.90 15.28 -9.97
CA LYS A 35 -6.22 14.87 -10.44
C LYS A 35 -5.99 13.47 -10.97
N ILE A 36 -6.03 12.50 -10.05
CA ILE A 36 -6.03 11.10 -10.40
C ILE A 36 -7.29 10.98 -11.24
N ASP A 37 -7.12 10.66 -12.52
CA ASP A 37 -8.23 10.39 -13.44
C ASP A 37 -9.29 9.61 -12.67
N LYS A 38 -10.56 9.98 -12.78
CA LYS A 38 -11.66 9.26 -12.09
C LYS A 38 -11.63 7.75 -12.38
N ASP A 39 -10.99 7.38 -13.50
CA ASP A 39 -10.80 6.02 -14.00
C ASP A 39 -9.54 5.33 -13.46
N LYS A 40 -8.55 6.06 -12.92
CA LYS A 40 -7.39 5.48 -12.26
C LYS A 40 -7.74 5.16 -10.80
N LYS A 41 -8.26 3.94 -10.58
CA LYS A 41 -8.40 3.34 -9.25
C LYS A 41 -7.11 3.56 -8.46
N ARG A 42 -7.21 4.21 -7.31
CA ARG A 42 -6.08 4.37 -6.38
C ARG A 42 -5.54 2.98 -6.06
N LEU A 43 -4.24 2.76 -6.29
CA LEU A 43 -3.57 1.56 -5.80
C LEU A 43 -3.72 1.53 -4.29
N LYS A 44 -4.36 0.48 -3.78
CA LYS A 44 -4.50 0.26 -2.33
C LYS A 44 -3.39 -0.69 -1.89
N PRO A 45 -2.66 -0.38 -0.79
CA PRO A 45 -1.72 -1.32 -0.22
C PRO A 45 -2.44 -2.60 0.17
N PHE A 46 -1.74 -3.74 0.10
CA PHE A 46 -2.31 -5.06 0.35
C PHE A 46 -3.03 -5.14 1.70
N SER A 47 -2.45 -4.56 2.75
CA SER A 47 -3.04 -4.49 4.09
C SER A 47 -4.45 -3.88 4.12
N CYS A 48 -4.73 -2.89 3.26
CA CYS A 48 -6.02 -2.21 3.17
C CYS A 48 -6.98 -2.82 2.12
N GLN A 49 -6.61 -3.95 1.51
CA GLN A 49 -7.51 -4.66 0.59
C GLN A 49 -8.58 -5.45 1.34
N HIS A 50 -9.71 -5.68 0.68
CA HIS A 50 -10.77 -6.52 1.21
C HIS A 50 -10.30 -7.98 1.32
N ILE A 51 -10.84 -8.71 2.29
CA ILE A 51 -10.43 -10.09 2.62
C ILE A 51 -10.51 -10.99 1.39
N THR A 52 -11.62 -10.95 0.65
CA THR A 52 -11.80 -11.76 -0.58
C THR A 52 -10.74 -11.48 -1.66
N VAL A 53 -10.25 -10.25 -1.74
CA VAL A 53 -9.19 -9.90 -2.69
C VAL A 53 -7.85 -10.44 -2.20
N LYS A 54 -7.60 -10.38 -0.89
CA LYS A 54 -6.39 -10.97 -0.28
C LYS A 54 -6.36 -12.48 -0.49
N GLU A 55 -7.46 -13.17 -0.21
CA GLU A 55 -7.60 -14.62 -0.41
C GLU A 55 -7.30 -15.00 -1.86
N ARG A 56 -7.93 -14.33 -2.85
CA ARG A 56 -7.67 -14.57 -4.27
C ARG A 56 -6.20 -14.36 -4.66
N VAL A 57 -5.59 -13.28 -4.16
CA VAL A 57 -4.19 -12.97 -4.46
C VAL A 57 -3.25 -14.03 -3.87
N ILE A 58 -3.51 -14.49 -2.65
CA ILE A 58 -2.72 -15.52 -1.98
C ILE A 58 -2.91 -16.88 -2.68
N LEU A 59 -4.15 -17.26 -3.01
CA LEU A 59 -4.44 -18.48 -3.77
C LEU A 59 -3.71 -18.51 -5.11
N ASN A 60 -3.73 -17.39 -5.84
CA ASN A 60 -3.01 -17.27 -7.10
C ASN A 60 -1.48 -17.30 -6.96
N TRP A 61 -0.95 -17.12 -5.75
CA TRP A 61 0.47 -17.35 -5.51
C TRP A 61 0.78 -18.81 -5.27
N LEU A 62 -0.14 -19.59 -4.68
CA LEU A 62 0.08 -20.98 -4.25
C LEU A 62 -0.32 -22.01 -5.31
N VAL A 63 -1.23 -21.65 -6.21
CA VAL A 63 -1.90 -22.53 -7.16
C VAL A 63 -1.85 -21.87 -8.54
N ASP A 64 -1.78 -22.68 -9.60
CA ASP A 64 -1.88 -22.17 -10.97
C ASP A 64 -3.20 -21.41 -11.19
N ASN A 65 -3.15 -20.32 -11.96
CA ASN A 65 -4.28 -19.39 -12.17
C ASN A 65 -5.61 -20.10 -12.52
N ASP A 66 -5.55 -21.20 -13.27
CA ASP A 66 -6.73 -21.92 -13.74
C ASP A 66 -7.44 -22.72 -12.64
N ALA A 67 -6.69 -23.20 -11.63
CA ALA A 67 -7.27 -23.88 -10.47
C ALA A 67 -7.74 -22.87 -9.41
N ALA A 68 -7.01 -21.76 -9.23
CA ALA A 68 -7.42 -20.68 -8.31
C ALA A 68 -8.77 -20.03 -8.69
N GLU A 69 -9.05 -19.84 -9.99
CA GLU A 69 -10.33 -19.27 -10.45
C GLU A 69 -11.52 -20.23 -10.35
N ARG A 70 -11.29 -21.54 -10.50
CA ARG A 70 -12.35 -22.55 -10.31
C ARG A 70 -12.78 -22.60 -8.86
N ASP A 71 -11.81 -22.57 -7.95
CA ASP A 71 -12.08 -22.77 -6.53
C ASP A 71 -12.81 -21.59 -5.88
N LEU A 72 -12.50 -20.36 -6.31
CA LEU A 72 -13.22 -19.15 -5.92
C LEU A 72 -14.69 -19.13 -6.38
N ARG A 73 -15.04 -19.91 -7.42
CA ARG A 73 -16.42 -20.01 -7.93
C ARG A 73 -17.18 -21.18 -7.33
N ASP A 74 -16.50 -22.33 -7.17
CA ASP A 74 -17.16 -23.59 -6.83
C ASP A 74 -17.08 -23.95 -5.35
N HIS A 75 -16.36 -23.15 -4.52
CA HIS A 75 -16.13 -23.45 -3.09
C HIS A 75 -15.67 -24.89 -2.85
N LYS A 76 -14.91 -25.44 -3.81
CA LYS A 76 -14.36 -26.78 -3.67
C LYS A 76 -13.11 -26.66 -2.79
N SER A 77 -12.67 -27.78 -2.25
CA SER A 77 -11.38 -27.82 -1.55
C SER A 77 -10.32 -28.25 -2.55
N LEU A 78 -9.25 -27.48 -2.64
CA LEU A 78 -8.06 -27.80 -3.42
C LEU A 78 -7.43 -29.08 -2.88
N ILE A 79 -7.00 -29.90 -3.84
CA ILE A 79 -6.30 -31.17 -3.60
C ILE A 79 -4.80 -30.90 -3.71
N GLU A 80 -4.00 -31.72 -3.03
CA GLU A 80 -2.54 -31.60 -2.96
C GLU A 80 -1.85 -31.48 -4.33
N GLU A 81 -2.38 -32.16 -5.35
CA GLU A 81 -1.84 -32.14 -6.72
C GLU A 81 -1.96 -30.79 -7.43
N GLU A 82 -2.90 -29.93 -7.00
CA GLU A 82 -3.08 -28.59 -7.58
C GLU A 82 -2.19 -27.54 -6.88
N VAL A 83 -1.53 -27.91 -5.78
CA VAL A 83 -0.62 -27.01 -5.06
C VAL A 83 0.72 -26.97 -5.75
N GLU A 84 1.21 -25.77 -6.06
CA GLU A 84 2.52 -25.61 -6.64
C GLU A 84 3.61 -25.96 -5.61
N THR A 85 4.22 -27.14 -5.77
CA THR A 85 5.24 -27.66 -4.85
C THR A 85 6.64 -27.07 -5.10
N ARG A 86 6.81 -26.25 -6.14
CA ARG A 86 8.10 -25.69 -6.54
C ARG A 86 8.34 -24.33 -5.87
N PRO A 87 9.31 -24.21 -4.93
CA PRO A 87 9.57 -22.94 -4.25
C PRO A 87 10.07 -21.83 -5.20
N GLU A 88 10.70 -22.18 -6.32
CA GLU A 88 11.24 -21.19 -7.27
C GLU A 88 10.14 -20.46 -8.08
N LYS A 89 9.00 -21.11 -8.30
CA LYS A 89 7.88 -20.54 -9.08
C LYS A 89 6.99 -19.66 -8.20
N LEU A 90 7.06 -19.86 -6.89
CA LEU A 90 6.21 -19.21 -5.92
C LEU A 90 6.66 -17.77 -5.62
N ALA A 91 5.69 -16.91 -5.35
CA ALA A 91 5.97 -15.51 -5.10
C ALA A 91 6.69 -15.31 -3.77
N ASN A 92 7.87 -14.68 -3.80
CA ASN A 92 8.62 -14.20 -2.64
C ASN A 92 7.81 -13.32 -1.65
N ARG A 93 6.64 -12.84 -2.09
CA ARG A 93 5.70 -12.02 -1.32
C ARG A 93 4.95 -12.82 -0.25
N LEU A 94 4.91 -14.15 -0.34
CA LEU A 94 4.29 -15.02 0.67
C LEU A 94 4.98 -14.95 2.05
N ILE A 95 6.26 -14.57 2.08
CA ILE A 95 7.06 -14.47 3.32
C ILE A 95 6.88 -13.09 4.00
N ASP A 96 6.18 -12.15 3.37
CA ASP A 96 5.96 -10.79 3.90
C ASP A 96 5.09 -10.84 5.16
N GLU A 97 5.46 -10.07 6.19
CA GLU A 97 4.73 -9.95 7.46
C GLU A 97 3.29 -9.48 7.26
N ASN A 98 3.01 -8.76 6.17
CA ASN A 98 1.68 -8.24 5.85
C ASN A 98 0.75 -9.30 5.21
N VAL A 99 1.25 -10.50 4.92
CA VAL A 99 0.50 -11.59 4.29
C VAL A 99 0.13 -12.63 5.33
N ASP A 100 -1.17 -12.78 5.58
CA ASP A 100 -1.70 -13.84 6.44
C ASP A 100 -2.17 -15.02 5.58
N ILE A 101 -1.37 -16.07 5.56
CA ILE A 101 -1.63 -17.29 4.76
C ILE A 101 -2.77 -18.09 5.37
N ASN A 102 -3.08 -17.92 6.66
CA ASN A 102 -4.16 -18.66 7.31
C ASN A 102 -5.54 -18.32 6.73
N LEU A 103 -5.68 -17.17 6.04
CA LEU A 103 -6.90 -16.78 5.33
C LEU A 103 -7.32 -17.82 4.28
N VAL A 104 -6.35 -18.46 3.63
CA VAL A 104 -6.64 -19.43 2.56
C VAL A 104 -6.75 -20.86 3.06
N ARG A 105 -6.49 -21.13 4.35
CA ARG A 105 -6.51 -22.48 4.93
C ARG A 105 -7.83 -23.22 4.67
N GLN A 106 -8.95 -22.50 4.65
CA GLN A 106 -10.28 -23.07 4.40
C GLN A 106 -10.46 -23.67 3.00
N PHE A 107 -9.63 -23.25 2.04
CA PHE A 107 -9.69 -23.75 0.66
C PHE A 107 -8.84 -25.00 0.45
N PHE A 108 -7.96 -25.36 1.40
CA PHE A 108 -7.08 -26.50 1.27
C PHE A 108 -7.58 -27.70 2.06
N SER A 109 -7.41 -28.89 1.47
CA SER A 109 -7.48 -30.14 2.21
C SER A 109 -6.34 -30.23 3.24
N ASN A 110 -6.50 -31.05 4.29
CA ASN A 110 -5.52 -31.11 5.37
C ASN A 110 -4.11 -31.52 4.87
N ASP A 111 -4.04 -32.46 3.94
CA ASP A 111 -2.79 -32.93 3.33
C ASP A 111 -2.16 -31.85 2.44
N ALA A 112 -2.98 -31.17 1.63
CA ALA A 112 -2.54 -30.06 0.79
C ALA A 112 -1.97 -28.90 1.62
N TRP A 113 -2.58 -28.59 2.76
CA TRP A 113 -2.10 -27.55 3.67
C TRP A 113 -0.74 -27.90 4.28
N LEU A 114 -0.54 -29.17 4.62
CA LEU A 114 0.72 -29.67 5.16
C LEU A 114 1.87 -29.47 4.16
N SER A 115 1.62 -29.69 2.88
CA SER A 115 2.57 -29.43 1.80
C SER A 115 2.89 -27.94 1.64
N VAL A 116 1.90 -27.05 1.81
CA VAL A 116 2.12 -25.59 1.84
C VAL A 116 2.99 -25.18 3.03
N GLU A 117 2.72 -25.72 4.23
CA GLU A 117 3.50 -25.41 5.44
C GLU A 117 4.97 -25.81 5.29
N GLN A 118 5.22 -27.04 4.81
CA GLN A 118 6.58 -27.53 4.54
C GLN A 118 7.31 -26.65 3.53
N LEU A 119 6.60 -26.21 2.49
CA LEU A 119 7.16 -25.35 1.47
C LEU A 119 7.51 -23.97 2.03
N MET A 120 6.62 -23.38 2.83
CA MET A 120 6.87 -22.11 3.51
C MET A 120 8.08 -22.19 4.44
N GLU A 121 8.28 -23.31 5.11
CA GLU A 121 9.45 -23.56 5.94
C GLU A 121 10.73 -23.65 5.11
N CYS A 122 10.70 -24.38 3.98
CA CYS A 122 11.80 -24.43 3.02
C CYS A 122 12.18 -23.04 2.47
N MET A 123 11.18 -22.21 2.12
CA MET A 123 11.40 -20.84 1.68
C MET A 123 12.06 -19.96 2.74
N LYS A 124 11.62 -20.06 3.99
CA LYS A 124 12.20 -19.32 5.11
C LYS A 124 13.64 -19.75 5.39
N LYS A 125 13.92 -21.06 5.28
CA LYS A 125 15.25 -21.62 5.49
C LYS A 125 16.25 -21.22 4.41
N SER A 126 15.81 -21.18 3.15
CA SER A 126 16.67 -20.79 2.00
C SER A 126 17.20 -19.34 2.09
N ARG A 127 16.56 -18.47 2.88
CA ARG A 127 16.95 -17.06 3.05
C ARG A 127 17.76 -16.76 4.33
N ARG A 128 17.95 -17.74 5.21
CA ARG A 128 18.84 -17.60 6.38
C ARG A 128 20.26 -18.00 6.01
#